data_AF-A0A3C1BQ16-F1
#
_entry.id   AF-A0A3C1BQ16-F1
#
_cell.length_a   1.000
_cell.length_b   1.000
_cell.length_c   1.000
_cell.angle_alpha   90.00
_cell.angle_beta   90.00
_cell.angle_gamma   90.00
#
_symmetry.space_group_name_H-M   'P 1'
#
loop_
_entity.id
_entity.type
_entity.pdbx_description
1 polymer ?
#
loop_
_entity_poly.entity_id
_entity_poly.type
_entity_poly.pdbx_seq_one_letter_code
_entity_poly.pdbx_strand_id
1 'polypeptide(L)'
;MASFASSQTAQERGTNADIMIIFGGFAVMGAIKMGGVVSGMDTNAIVEQLVAQSQIPITNLQNKYELKQLEKDIYQDVSDRLGTLNSNLLTLRLENTFKTKSTETSNSSIVAATATTDAAKGSYSVTVKQTAKNAMWTSSYTRQRLTSKGAGVTGATGTPSDYLEGKHTVTVSNNGSYYTAVNSFKPNDWGTMNKSFGAVIDPSVVSADGTLQNDYQDAITFSVSDGTDTTSIWSAVDVNAGDNINEVARDIETTLNNNINSNKGTDGVQYVAVRAEFDESTDEWRMAVYTPTDVTGITVTPTDTGLGSTFGFDQYGYQSSTTATRITQYYRADDLTTLGQKINNADSGLIKGVVLTGTGLTEGTFEITQDASLLVASESYSMVTGATGLSSDPANALTQNLALFGAVSSANGTFTINGTQIKVTDYSTMTLNDLLATINSSNAGVTATYDESSNNVVLTSNSPGAANISIGDSSDTSNLLSVLKLTANQGAVKSAGSTTGVISTSGTLNSAGLSSTPT
;
A
#
# COMPACT_ATOMS: atom_id res chain seq x y z
N MET A 1 -11.87 -27.36 -7.25
CA MET A 1 -10.76 -28.21 -7.74
C MET A 1 -11.14 -29.66 -7.49
N ALA A 2 -11.01 -30.50 -8.52
CA ALA A 2 -11.64 -31.81 -8.66
C ALA A 2 -10.73 -32.99 -8.26
N SER A 3 -11.36 -34.16 -8.08
CA SER A 3 -10.80 -35.52 -8.16
C SER A 3 -9.93 -35.94 -6.96
N PHE A 4 -10.14 -37.07 -6.28
CA PHE A 4 -10.37 -38.42 -6.79
C PHE A 4 -11.25 -39.24 -5.82
N ALA A 5 -12.28 -39.87 -6.37
CA ALA A 5 -12.90 -41.06 -5.81
C ALA A 5 -12.53 -42.24 -6.71
N SER A 6 -11.97 -43.31 -6.16
CA SER A 6 -11.83 -44.58 -6.86
C SER A 6 -12.50 -45.68 -6.04
N SER A 7 -13.68 -46.07 -6.51
CA SER A 7 -14.42 -47.27 -6.15
C SER A 7 -13.60 -48.51 -6.46
N GLN A 8 -13.47 -49.44 -5.51
CA GLN A 8 -12.90 -50.76 -5.75
C GLN A 8 -14.04 -51.73 -6.06
N THR A 9 -14.11 -52.14 -7.33
CA THR A 9 -15.05 -53.13 -7.86
C THR A 9 -14.57 -54.53 -7.46
N ALA A 10 -15.47 -55.31 -6.86
CA ALA A 10 -15.29 -56.74 -6.66
C ALA A 10 -15.22 -57.45 -8.01
N GLN A 11 -14.20 -58.30 -8.20
CA GLN A 11 -14.14 -59.23 -9.32
C GLN A 11 -13.89 -60.63 -8.79
N GLU A 12 -14.95 -61.42 -8.77
CA GLU A 12 -14.92 -62.87 -8.56
C GLU A 12 -14.09 -63.54 -9.66
N ARG A 13 -13.16 -64.40 -9.25
CA ARG A 13 -12.71 -65.54 -10.06
C ARG A 13 -12.48 -66.73 -9.14
N GLY A 14 -13.47 -67.62 -9.08
CA GLY A 14 -13.26 -68.99 -8.68
C GLY A 14 -12.55 -69.75 -9.79
N THR A 15 -11.62 -70.64 -9.43
CA THR A 15 -11.47 -71.93 -10.12
C THR A 15 -10.83 -72.92 -9.15
N ASN A 16 -11.47 -74.09 -9.09
CA ASN A 16 -11.17 -75.26 -8.30
C ASN A 16 -9.73 -75.77 -8.48
N ALA A 17 -9.14 -76.27 -7.39
CA ALA A 17 -8.12 -77.31 -7.44
C ALA A 17 -8.32 -78.25 -6.24
N ASP A 18 -9.01 -79.36 -6.51
CA ASP A 18 -9.06 -80.57 -5.70
C ASP A 18 -7.64 -81.03 -5.33
N ILE A 19 -7.33 -81.11 -4.04
CA ILE A 19 -6.19 -81.91 -3.58
C ILE A 19 -6.72 -83.29 -3.21
N MET A 20 -6.62 -84.15 -4.22
CA MET A 20 -6.91 -85.57 -4.21
C MET A 20 -5.90 -86.32 -3.33
N ILE A 21 -6.39 -86.89 -2.22
CA ILE A 21 -5.67 -87.86 -1.39
C ILE A 21 -5.77 -89.23 -2.09
N ILE A 22 -4.69 -89.67 -2.73
CA ILE A 22 -4.60 -91.02 -3.32
C ILE A 22 -4.08 -91.97 -2.24
N PHE A 23 -4.98 -92.78 -1.68
CA PHE A 23 -4.66 -94.05 -1.05
C PHE A 23 -4.85 -95.17 -2.08
N GLY A 24 -3.81 -95.95 -2.35
CA GLY A 24 -3.88 -97.06 -3.29
C GLY A 24 -2.94 -98.20 -2.94
N GLY A 25 -3.50 -99.29 -2.39
CA GLY A 25 -3.25 -100.63 -2.89
C GLY A 25 -2.06 -101.42 -2.34
N PHE A 26 -2.38 -102.30 -1.39
CA PHE A 26 -1.60 -103.49 -1.00
C PHE A 26 -1.23 -104.39 -2.19
N ALA A 27 0.01 -104.90 -2.20
CA ALA A 27 0.36 -106.20 -2.76
C ALA A 27 1.36 -106.90 -1.82
N VAL A 28 1.07 -108.16 -1.52
CA VAL A 28 1.73 -108.99 -0.48
C VAL A 28 2.71 -109.99 -1.11
N MET A 29 3.81 -110.23 -0.37
CA MET A 29 4.70 -111.40 -0.31
C MET A 29 5.67 -111.73 -1.46
N GLY A 30 6.95 -111.78 -1.07
CA GLY A 30 7.73 -113.02 -1.14
C GLY A 30 9.02 -112.98 -1.94
N ALA A 31 10.15 -112.76 -1.26
CA ALA A 31 11.36 -113.58 -1.38
C ALA A 31 12.47 -113.02 -0.47
N ILE A 32 12.75 -113.71 0.62
CA ILE A 32 14.06 -113.62 1.30
C ILE A 32 15.09 -114.18 0.31
N LYS A 33 16.09 -113.38 -0.06
CA LYS A 33 17.35 -113.87 -0.61
C LYS A 33 18.49 -113.42 0.29
N MET A 34 19.03 -114.39 1.03
CA MET A 34 20.29 -114.29 1.76
C MET A 34 21.46 -113.96 0.83
N GLY A 35 22.41 -113.20 1.36
CA GLY A 35 23.86 -113.43 1.23
C GLY A 35 24.47 -113.23 -0.16
N GLY A 36 25.16 -112.11 -0.34
CA GLY A 36 26.01 -111.89 -1.51
C GLY A 36 26.76 -110.57 -1.43
N VAL A 37 27.85 -110.58 -0.66
CA VAL A 37 28.86 -109.52 -0.59
C VAL A 37 29.57 -109.44 -1.96
N VAL A 38 29.11 -108.59 -2.88
CA VAL A 38 29.89 -108.17 -4.05
C VAL A 38 29.61 -106.69 -4.36
N SER A 39 30.44 -105.85 -3.75
CA SER A 39 31.09 -104.67 -4.31
C SER A 39 30.38 -103.93 -5.46
N GLY A 40 29.52 -103.00 -5.09
CA GLY A 40 29.00 -101.92 -5.93
C GLY A 40 28.36 -100.89 -5.00
N MET A 41 29.17 -100.25 -4.16
CA MET A 41 28.72 -99.30 -3.16
C MET A 41 28.17 -98.06 -3.87
N ASP A 42 26.84 -98.00 -4.06
CA ASP A 42 26.16 -96.75 -4.41
C ASP A 42 26.18 -95.86 -3.17
N THR A 43 27.31 -95.19 -3.00
CA THR A 43 27.55 -94.26 -1.90
C THR A 43 26.54 -93.12 -1.92
N ASN A 44 25.96 -92.78 -3.07
CA ASN A 44 25.01 -91.67 -3.17
C ASN A 44 23.67 -92.05 -2.54
N ALA A 45 23.15 -93.26 -2.76
CA ALA A 45 21.91 -93.73 -2.14
C ALA A 45 22.01 -93.89 -0.61
N ILE A 46 23.16 -94.37 -0.10
CA ILE A 46 23.42 -94.48 1.36
C ILE A 46 23.62 -93.09 1.98
N VAL A 47 24.31 -92.18 1.29
CA VAL A 47 24.49 -90.79 1.73
C VAL A 47 23.15 -90.04 1.72
N GLU A 48 22.30 -90.21 0.71
CA GLU A 48 20.96 -89.61 0.67
C GLU A 48 20.06 -90.12 1.81
N GLN A 49 20.07 -91.42 2.12
CA GLN A 49 19.31 -91.96 3.25
C GLN A 49 19.83 -91.44 4.60
N LEU A 50 21.15 -91.29 4.77
CA LEU A 50 21.76 -90.70 5.97
C LEU A 50 21.51 -89.19 6.06
N VAL A 51 21.52 -88.46 4.95
CA VAL A 51 21.20 -87.03 4.88
C VAL A 51 19.72 -86.80 5.18
N ALA A 52 18.82 -87.61 4.62
CA ALA A 52 17.39 -87.56 4.92
C ALA A 52 17.10 -87.86 6.40
N GLN A 53 17.77 -88.87 6.99
CA GLN A 53 17.67 -89.16 8.42
C GLN A 53 18.24 -88.02 9.28
N SER A 54 19.31 -87.38 8.83
CA SER A 54 19.92 -86.22 9.50
C SER A 54 19.11 -84.93 9.33
N GLN A 55 18.20 -84.86 8.35
CA GLN A 55 17.27 -83.74 8.15
C GLN A 55 15.98 -83.86 8.96
N ILE A 56 15.61 -85.04 9.45
CA ILE A 56 14.47 -85.25 10.37
C ILE A 56 14.46 -84.25 11.55
N PRO A 57 15.57 -84.01 12.29
CA PRO A 57 15.58 -83.01 13.35
C PRO A 57 15.35 -81.58 12.83
N ILE A 58 15.83 -81.27 11.63
CA ILE A 58 15.60 -79.96 10.98
C ILE A 58 14.13 -79.79 10.61
N THR A 59 13.51 -80.80 10.00
CA THR A 59 12.07 -80.81 9.69
C THR A 59 11.22 -80.70 10.96
N ASN A 60 11.59 -81.40 12.03
CA ASN A 60 10.92 -81.26 13.32
C ASN A 60 11.04 -79.85 13.92
N LEU A 61 12.17 -79.18 13.70
CA LEU A 61 12.37 -77.78 14.13
C LEU A 61 11.58 -76.81 13.25
N GLN A 62 11.49 -77.02 11.94
CA GLN A 62 10.67 -76.23 11.01
C GLN A 62 9.18 -76.33 11.35
N ASN A 63 8.67 -77.54 11.58
CA ASN A 63 7.28 -77.76 12.00
C ASN A 63 6.98 -77.09 13.34
N LYS A 64 7.92 -77.13 14.30
CA LYS A 64 7.80 -76.41 15.57
C LYS A 64 7.83 -74.90 15.38
N TYR A 65 8.65 -74.40 14.46
CA TYR A 65 8.73 -72.98 14.12
C TYR A 65 7.41 -72.47 13.51
N GLU A 66 6.86 -73.19 12.53
CA GLU A 66 5.57 -72.85 11.91
C GLU A 66 4.42 -72.87 12.94
N LEU A 67 4.38 -73.87 13.81
CA LEU A 67 3.40 -73.93 14.90
C LEU A 67 3.52 -72.73 15.85
N LYS A 68 4.75 -72.34 16.19
CA LYS A 68 5.03 -71.16 17.04
C LYS A 68 4.68 -69.85 16.35
N GLN A 69 4.81 -69.79 15.03
CA GLN A 69 4.42 -68.63 14.24
C GLN A 69 2.89 -68.47 14.19
N LEU A 70 2.15 -69.57 13.97
CA LEU A 70 0.69 -69.56 14.05
C LEU A 70 0.20 -69.17 15.45
N GLU A 71 0.84 -69.71 16.50
CA GLU A 71 0.55 -69.36 17.90
C GLU A 71 0.74 -67.84 18.13
N LYS A 72 1.84 -67.27 17.63
CA LYS A 72 2.12 -65.82 17.69
C LYS A 72 1.04 -65.00 16.97
N ASP A 73 0.65 -65.40 15.76
CA ASP A 73 -0.33 -64.66 14.95
C ASP A 73 -1.72 -64.67 15.62
N ILE A 74 -2.11 -65.79 16.24
CA ILE A 74 -3.35 -65.88 17.04
C ILE A 74 -3.29 -64.93 18.24
N TYR A 75 -2.17 -64.88 18.98
CA TYR A 75 -2.02 -63.95 20.10
C TYR A 75 -2.05 -62.49 19.64
N GLN A 76 -1.50 -62.18 18.46
CA GLN A 76 -1.55 -60.83 17.90
C GLN A 76 -2.99 -60.42 17.51
N ASP A 77 -3.75 -61.29 16.83
CA ASP A 77 -5.16 -61.02 16.49
C ASP A 77 -6.02 -60.79 17.74
N VAL A 78 -5.82 -61.59 18.78
CA VAL A 78 -6.50 -61.40 20.08
C VAL A 78 -6.10 -60.05 20.70
N SER A 79 -4.81 -59.70 20.68
CA SER A 79 -4.32 -58.41 21.18
C SER A 79 -4.94 -57.22 20.43
N ASP A 80 -5.02 -57.30 19.11
CA ASP A 80 -5.57 -56.23 18.26
C ASP A 80 -7.08 -56.05 18.48
N ARG A 81 -7.83 -57.16 18.64
CA ARG A 81 -9.25 -57.15 19.00
C ARG A 81 -9.49 -56.58 20.38
N LEU A 82 -8.65 -56.94 21.37
CA LEU A 82 -8.73 -56.37 22.71
C LEU A 82 -8.37 -54.88 22.72
N GLY A 83 -7.39 -54.46 21.92
CA GLY A 83 -7.06 -53.05 21.71
C GLY A 83 -8.22 -52.26 21.08
N THR A 84 -8.88 -52.83 20.09
CA THR A 84 -10.08 -52.25 19.46
C THR A 84 -11.25 -52.16 20.44
N LEU A 85 -11.51 -53.23 21.20
CA LEU A 85 -12.54 -53.25 22.22
C LEU A 85 -12.28 -52.20 23.30
N ASN A 86 -11.04 -52.09 23.79
CA ASN A 86 -10.64 -51.08 24.76
C ASN A 86 -10.86 -49.65 24.24
N SER A 87 -10.55 -49.40 22.96
CA SER A 87 -10.76 -48.09 22.33
C SER A 87 -12.25 -47.74 22.21
N ASN A 88 -13.08 -48.71 21.79
CA ASN A 88 -14.52 -48.52 21.71
C ASN A 88 -15.16 -48.31 23.09
N LEU A 89 -14.73 -49.08 24.09
CA LEU A 89 -15.18 -48.92 25.47
C LEU A 89 -14.75 -47.58 26.06
N LEU A 90 -13.58 -47.04 25.70
CA LEU A 90 -13.17 -45.71 26.11
C LEU A 90 -14.16 -44.65 25.60
N THR A 91 -14.50 -44.67 24.31
CA THR A 91 -15.49 -43.75 23.72
C THR A 91 -16.85 -43.85 24.38
N LEU A 92 -17.30 -45.07 24.72
CA LEU A 92 -18.56 -45.32 25.45
C LEU A 92 -18.47 -45.03 26.95
N ARG A 93 -17.29 -44.74 27.50
CA ARG A 93 -17.12 -44.26 28.87
C ARG A 93 -17.10 -42.74 28.97
N LEU A 94 -16.85 -42.04 27.85
CA LEU A 94 -16.83 -40.58 27.83
C LEU A 94 -18.25 -40.04 27.90
N GLU A 95 -18.51 -39.24 28.93
CA GLU A 95 -19.80 -38.55 29.14
C GLU A 95 -20.18 -37.65 27.95
N ASN A 96 -19.17 -37.02 27.34
CA ASN A 96 -19.33 -36.17 26.14
C ASN A 96 -20.07 -36.93 25.02
N THR A 97 -19.76 -38.21 24.80
CA THR A 97 -20.39 -39.05 23.76
C THR A 97 -21.91 -39.09 23.89
N PHE A 98 -22.44 -39.12 25.11
CA PHE A 98 -23.88 -39.18 25.37
C PHE A 98 -24.54 -37.81 25.57
N LYS A 99 -23.72 -36.75 25.77
CA LYS A 99 -24.19 -35.38 25.97
C LYS A 99 -24.08 -34.50 24.73
N THR A 100 -23.48 -35.00 23.64
CA THR A 100 -23.43 -34.27 22.36
C THR A 100 -24.82 -33.88 21.88
N LYS A 101 -24.93 -32.68 21.30
CA LYS A 101 -26.18 -32.10 20.81
C LYS A 101 -25.99 -31.73 19.33
N SER A 102 -26.99 -32.03 18.52
CA SER A 102 -27.03 -31.58 17.12
C SER A 102 -27.68 -30.20 17.02
N THR A 103 -27.37 -29.50 15.95
CA THR A 103 -27.94 -28.20 15.61
C THR A 103 -28.41 -28.22 14.16
N GLU A 104 -29.61 -27.70 13.92
CA GLU A 104 -30.16 -27.49 12.59
C GLU A 104 -30.48 -26.02 12.42
N THR A 105 -30.17 -25.47 11.25
CA THR A 105 -30.42 -24.06 10.91
C THR A 105 -31.34 -24.01 9.70
N SER A 106 -32.29 -23.08 9.70
CA SER A 106 -33.21 -22.88 8.58
C SER A 106 -32.52 -22.29 7.35
N ASN A 107 -31.38 -21.60 7.52
CA ASN A 107 -30.60 -21.04 6.42
C ASN A 107 -29.09 -21.05 6.76
N SER A 108 -28.39 -22.08 6.27
CA SER A 108 -26.97 -22.30 6.53
C SER A 108 -26.04 -21.29 5.82
N SER A 109 -26.54 -20.55 4.83
CA SER A 109 -25.76 -19.49 4.16
C SER A 109 -25.67 -18.20 4.98
N ILE A 110 -26.54 -18.01 5.99
CA ILE A 110 -26.57 -16.80 6.83
C ILE A 110 -25.97 -17.09 8.21
N VAL A 111 -26.32 -18.22 8.82
CA VAL A 111 -25.84 -18.55 10.17
C VAL A 111 -25.68 -20.06 10.32
N ALA A 112 -24.50 -20.45 10.81
CA ALA A 112 -24.21 -21.80 11.29
C ALA A 112 -24.04 -21.77 12.80
N ALA A 113 -24.49 -22.82 13.48
CA ALA A 113 -24.36 -22.98 14.92
C ALA A 113 -23.74 -24.33 15.23
N THR A 114 -23.01 -24.42 16.34
CA THR A 114 -22.49 -25.66 16.91
C THR A 114 -22.87 -25.71 18.38
N ALA A 115 -23.51 -26.80 18.84
CA ALA A 115 -23.87 -26.96 20.23
C ALA A 115 -22.77 -27.66 21.03
N THR A 116 -22.42 -27.09 22.18
CA THR A 116 -21.60 -27.78 23.19
C THR A 116 -22.46 -28.71 24.05
N THR A 117 -21.84 -29.59 24.84
CA THR A 117 -22.56 -30.51 25.74
C THR A 117 -23.44 -29.81 26.76
N ASP A 118 -23.10 -28.57 27.12
CA ASP A 118 -23.81 -27.77 28.12
C ASP A 118 -24.92 -26.88 27.54
N ALA A 119 -25.02 -26.79 26.20
CA ALA A 119 -26.01 -25.94 25.53
C ALA A 119 -27.46 -26.36 25.87
N ALA A 120 -28.34 -25.42 26.24
CA ALA A 120 -29.73 -25.77 26.53
C ALA A 120 -30.45 -26.31 25.28
N LYS A 121 -31.36 -27.28 25.45
CA LYS A 121 -32.17 -27.81 24.34
C LYS A 121 -33.32 -26.85 24.05
N GLY A 122 -33.51 -26.47 22.79
CA GLY A 122 -34.62 -25.63 22.38
C GLY A 122 -34.48 -25.07 20.98
N SER A 123 -35.52 -24.37 20.53
CA SER A 123 -35.52 -23.62 19.27
C SER A 123 -35.22 -22.15 19.55
N TYR A 124 -34.31 -21.57 18.78
CA TYR A 124 -33.87 -20.18 18.93
C TYR A 124 -34.14 -19.40 17.65
N SER A 125 -34.80 -18.25 17.77
CA SER A 125 -35.02 -17.32 16.66
C SER A 125 -33.88 -16.30 16.61
N VAL A 126 -33.11 -16.32 15.53
CA VAL A 126 -31.96 -15.43 15.31
C VAL A 126 -32.25 -14.51 14.13
N THR A 127 -32.13 -13.21 14.34
CA THR A 127 -32.22 -12.20 13.27
C THR A 127 -30.88 -11.48 13.17
N VAL A 128 -30.15 -11.72 12.08
CA VAL A 128 -28.88 -11.04 11.80
C VAL A 128 -29.18 -9.67 11.19
N LYS A 129 -28.97 -8.60 11.97
CA LYS A 129 -29.14 -7.22 11.49
C LYS A 129 -27.93 -6.73 10.69
N GLN A 130 -26.73 -7.08 11.12
CA GLN A 130 -25.45 -6.68 10.52
C GLN A 130 -24.36 -7.67 10.93
N THR A 131 -23.36 -7.88 10.07
CA THR A 131 -22.15 -8.66 10.41
C THR A 131 -21.17 -7.83 11.23
N ALA A 132 -20.44 -8.47 12.13
CA ALA A 132 -19.31 -7.82 12.78
C ALA A 132 -18.24 -7.49 11.72
N LYS A 133 -17.75 -6.26 11.72
CA LYS A 133 -16.63 -5.81 10.89
C LYS A 133 -15.47 -5.39 11.80
N ASN A 134 -14.25 -5.50 11.29
CA ASN A 134 -13.07 -4.96 11.97
C ASN A 134 -13.06 -3.43 11.84
N ALA A 135 -12.61 -2.72 12.87
CA ALA A 135 -12.36 -1.29 12.76
C ALA A 135 -11.19 -1.05 11.77
N MET A 136 -11.42 -0.23 10.75
CA MET A 136 -10.42 0.22 9.79
C MET A 136 -10.34 1.74 9.83
N TRP A 137 -9.12 2.29 9.70
CA TRP A 137 -8.88 3.73 9.59
C TRP A 137 -8.25 3.99 8.22
N THR A 138 -8.89 4.84 7.43
CA THR A 138 -8.39 5.28 6.13
C THR A 138 -8.15 6.80 6.17
N SER A 139 -7.12 7.26 5.46
CA SER A 139 -6.90 8.69 5.23
C SER A 139 -7.65 9.06 3.96
N SER A 140 -8.75 9.80 4.08
CA SER A 140 -9.60 10.21 2.96
C SER A 140 -9.18 11.53 2.33
N TYR A 141 -8.16 12.20 2.85
CA TYR A 141 -7.92 13.62 2.57
C TYR A 141 -6.67 13.88 1.75
N THR A 142 -6.80 14.84 0.84
CA THR A 142 -5.66 15.55 0.27
C THR A 142 -5.04 16.43 1.36
N ARG A 143 -3.73 16.67 1.28
CA ARG A 143 -3.01 17.51 2.23
C ARG A 143 -2.51 18.74 1.52
N GLN A 144 -2.19 19.80 2.24
CA GLN A 144 -1.58 20.99 1.65
C GLN A 144 -0.13 21.15 2.10
N ARG A 145 0.70 21.74 1.22
CA ARG A 145 2.02 22.24 1.55
C ARG A 145 2.29 23.52 0.79
N LEU A 146 2.73 24.55 1.51
CA LEU A 146 3.30 25.75 0.91
C LEU A 146 4.61 25.38 0.20
N THR A 147 4.61 25.44 -1.14
CA THR A 147 5.75 25.08 -1.99
C THR A 147 6.54 26.30 -2.44
N SER A 148 5.92 27.48 -2.47
CA SER A 148 6.60 28.75 -2.69
C SER A 148 6.03 29.81 -1.75
N LYS A 149 6.91 30.50 -1.02
CA LYS A 149 6.56 31.62 -0.15
C LYS A 149 6.44 32.91 -0.97
N GLY A 150 5.49 33.77 -0.61
CA GLY A 150 5.29 35.07 -1.23
C GLY A 150 3.99 35.70 -0.76
N ALA A 151 3.68 36.93 -1.22
CA ALA A 151 2.51 37.70 -0.81
C ALA A 151 2.35 37.83 0.73
N GLY A 152 3.45 37.78 1.49
CA GLY A 152 3.42 37.80 2.96
C GLY A 152 3.00 36.48 3.64
N VAL A 153 2.73 35.42 2.86
CA VAL A 153 2.40 34.07 3.36
C VAL A 153 3.69 33.28 3.63
N THR A 154 3.84 32.79 4.86
CA THR A 154 5.02 32.04 5.32
C THR A 154 4.75 30.57 5.64
N GLY A 155 3.48 30.21 5.80
CA GLY A 155 3.04 28.84 6.05
C GLY A 155 1.55 28.69 5.83
N ALA A 156 1.08 27.45 5.89
CA ALA A 156 -0.35 27.13 5.86
C ALA A 156 -0.60 25.96 6.79
N THR A 157 -1.79 25.92 7.39
CA THR A 157 -2.22 24.91 8.37
C THR A 157 -3.63 24.42 8.02
N GLY A 158 -4.09 23.35 8.68
CA GLY A 158 -5.37 22.73 8.35
C GLY A 158 -5.28 21.71 7.21
N THR A 159 -6.45 21.23 6.78
CA THR A 159 -6.61 20.16 5.80
C THR A 159 -7.63 20.60 4.74
N PRO A 160 -7.29 20.50 3.45
CA PRO A 160 -8.26 20.70 2.39
C PRO A 160 -9.53 19.86 2.58
N SER A 161 -10.68 20.46 2.32
CA SER A 161 -11.96 19.76 2.40
C SER A 161 -12.41 19.12 1.08
N ASP A 162 -11.73 19.43 -0.03
CA ASP A 162 -12.02 18.84 -1.34
C ASP A 162 -11.01 17.74 -1.70
N TYR A 163 -11.41 16.88 -2.63
CA TYR A 163 -10.66 15.68 -3.00
C TYR A 163 -9.73 15.90 -4.20
N LEU A 164 -9.58 17.14 -4.68
CA LEU A 164 -8.76 17.40 -5.85
C LEU A 164 -7.29 17.48 -5.47
N GLU A 165 -6.43 16.75 -6.19
CA GLU A 165 -4.99 16.91 -6.09
C GLU A 165 -4.51 17.88 -7.15
N GLY A 166 -3.52 18.72 -6.82
CA GLY A 166 -3.00 19.70 -7.75
C GLY A 166 -2.16 20.79 -7.12
N LYS A 167 -1.92 21.83 -7.91
CA LYS A 167 -1.14 23.00 -7.50
C LYS A 167 -1.97 24.27 -7.59
N HIS A 168 -2.11 24.96 -6.46
CA HIS A 168 -2.61 26.31 -6.36
C HIS A 168 -1.47 27.30 -6.59
N THR A 169 -1.68 28.21 -7.53
CA THR A 169 -0.82 29.39 -7.72
C THR A 169 -1.69 30.60 -7.46
N VAL A 170 -1.37 31.34 -6.40
CA VAL A 170 -2.17 32.47 -5.94
C VAL A 170 -1.42 33.75 -6.17
N THR A 171 -2.04 34.68 -6.88
CA THR A 171 -1.47 36.02 -7.11
C THR A 171 -2.33 37.06 -6.42
N VAL A 172 -1.70 37.87 -5.57
CA VAL A 172 -2.29 39.04 -4.93
C VAL A 172 -1.85 40.29 -5.68
N SER A 173 -2.80 41.05 -6.18
CA SER A 173 -2.59 42.22 -7.03
C SER A 173 -3.30 43.45 -6.49
N ASN A 174 -2.69 44.62 -6.71
CA ASN A 174 -3.32 45.92 -6.48
C ASN A 174 -3.86 46.47 -7.80
N ASN A 175 -5.18 46.71 -7.86
CA ASN A 175 -5.87 47.23 -9.04
C ASN A 175 -6.22 48.72 -8.89
N GLY A 176 -5.46 49.45 -8.08
CA GLY A 176 -5.63 50.87 -7.80
C GLY A 176 -6.63 51.13 -6.67
N SER A 177 -7.91 50.82 -6.90
CA SER A 177 -8.98 51.08 -5.92
C SER A 177 -9.32 49.88 -5.03
N TYR A 178 -8.85 48.69 -5.38
CA TYR A 178 -9.11 47.45 -4.67
C TYR A 178 -7.97 46.46 -4.89
N TYR A 179 -7.94 45.40 -4.09
CA TYR A 179 -7.01 44.29 -4.21
C TYR A 179 -7.75 43.03 -4.66
N THR A 180 -7.10 42.20 -5.47
CA THR A 180 -7.59 40.86 -5.83
C THR A 180 -6.61 39.80 -5.38
N ALA A 181 -7.15 38.64 -4.97
CA ALA A 181 -6.40 37.40 -4.87
C ALA A 181 -7.02 36.40 -5.83
N VAL A 182 -6.22 35.98 -6.82
CA VAL A 182 -6.65 35.04 -7.85
C VAL A 182 -5.97 33.70 -7.61
N ASN A 183 -6.75 32.69 -7.23
CA ASN A 183 -6.28 31.31 -7.14
C ASN A 183 -6.42 30.68 -8.52
N SER A 184 -5.30 30.31 -9.11
CA SER A 184 -5.28 29.47 -10.29
C SER A 184 -4.87 28.06 -9.86
N PHE A 185 -5.82 27.15 -9.77
CA PHE A 185 -5.59 25.76 -9.38
C PHE A 185 -5.45 24.87 -10.60
N LYS A 186 -4.37 24.10 -10.70
CA LYS A 186 -4.18 23.06 -11.72
C LYS A 186 -4.38 21.70 -11.07
N PRO A 187 -5.53 21.03 -11.31
CA PRO A 187 -5.70 19.66 -10.87
C PRO A 187 -4.71 18.73 -11.61
N ASN A 188 -4.19 17.73 -10.92
CA ASN A 188 -3.29 16.73 -11.50
C ASN A 188 -4.03 15.83 -12.49
N ASP A 189 -5.21 15.35 -12.10
CA ASP A 189 -5.89 14.27 -12.83
C ASP A 189 -6.96 14.74 -13.81
N TRP A 190 -7.43 15.98 -13.73
CA TRP A 190 -8.53 16.43 -14.61
C TRP A 190 -8.10 16.79 -16.04
N GLY A 191 -6.81 17.00 -16.28
CA GLY A 191 -6.29 17.36 -17.60
C GLY A 191 -7.00 18.59 -18.20
N THR A 192 -7.80 18.36 -19.23
CA THR A 192 -8.64 19.39 -19.86
C THR A 192 -10.06 19.37 -19.29
N MET A 193 -10.63 20.54 -19.07
CA MET A 193 -11.97 20.72 -18.49
C MET A 193 -12.85 21.54 -19.42
N ASN A 194 -14.14 21.23 -19.41
CA ASN A 194 -15.17 22.16 -19.85
C ASN A 194 -15.40 23.17 -18.74
N LYS A 195 -15.31 24.46 -19.09
CA LYS A 195 -15.60 25.59 -18.21
C LYS A 195 -16.85 26.29 -18.73
N SER A 196 -17.94 26.19 -17.99
CA SER A 196 -19.23 26.75 -18.37
C SER A 196 -19.65 27.86 -17.41
N PHE A 197 -20.13 28.97 -17.96
CA PHE A 197 -20.54 30.15 -17.19
C PHE A 197 -22.06 30.28 -17.12
N GLY A 198 -22.54 30.61 -15.93
CA GLY A 198 -23.87 31.18 -15.74
C GLY A 198 -23.98 32.61 -16.28
N ALA A 199 -25.19 33.17 -16.19
CA ALA A 199 -25.43 34.58 -16.44
C ALA A 199 -24.72 35.48 -15.39
N VAL A 200 -24.61 36.77 -15.73
CA VAL A 200 -24.14 37.81 -14.80
C VAL A 200 -25.06 37.86 -13.58
N ILE A 201 -24.45 37.87 -12.40
CA ILE A 201 -25.18 38.04 -11.14
C ILE A 201 -25.44 39.53 -10.92
N ASP A 202 -26.68 39.88 -10.61
CA ASP A 202 -27.09 41.27 -10.42
C ASP A 202 -26.36 41.92 -9.22
N PRO A 203 -25.85 43.15 -9.33
CA PRO A 203 -25.18 43.85 -8.22
C PRO A 203 -26.04 44.05 -6.96
N SER A 204 -27.36 43.94 -7.06
CA SER A 204 -28.28 43.93 -5.91
C SER A 204 -28.27 42.61 -5.12
N VAL A 205 -27.70 41.55 -5.70
CA VAL A 205 -27.51 40.23 -5.07
C VAL A 205 -26.12 40.13 -4.46
N VAL A 206 -25.09 40.52 -5.22
CA VAL A 206 -23.67 40.45 -4.84
C VAL A 206 -23.00 41.79 -5.12
N SER A 207 -22.42 42.41 -4.11
CA SER A 207 -21.63 43.63 -4.29
C SER A 207 -20.33 43.35 -5.06
N ALA A 208 -19.70 44.41 -5.57
CA ALA A 208 -18.46 44.29 -6.34
C ALA A 208 -17.36 43.52 -5.59
N ASP A 209 -17.27 43.61 -4.25
CA ASP A 209 -16.27 42.88 -3.45
C ASP A 209 -16.64 41.40 -3.19
N GLY A 210 -17.74 40.93 -3.79
CA GLY A 210 -18.20 39.54 -3.68
C GLY A 210 -19.01 39.27 -2.41
N THR A 211 -19.60 40.29 -1.79
CA THR A 211 -20.39 40.14 -0.55
C THR A 211 -21.88 40.06 -0.87
N LEU A 212 -22.57 39.06 -0.31
CA LEU A 212 -24.00 38.85 -0.49
C LEU A 212 -24.82 39.94 0.21
N GLN A 213 -25.87 40.42 -0.45
CA GLN A 213 -26.71 41.50 0.05
C GLN A 213 -27.95 41.01 0.81
N ASN A 214 -28.36 39.75 0.64
CA ASN A 214 -29.53 39.14 1.27
C ASN A 214 -29.25 37.69 1.67
N ASP A 215 -30.12 37.13 2.51
CA ASP A 215 -30.11 35.70 2.87
C ASP A 215 -30.76 34.86 1.76
N TYR A 216 -30.19 33.69 1.47
CA TYR A 216 -30.68 32.77 0.44
C TYR A 216 -30.66 31.32 0.94
N GLN A 217 -31.85 30.76 1.14
CA GLN A 217 -32.07 29.42 1.72
C GLN A 217 -33.00 28.58 0.84
N ASP A 218 -32.47 28.01 -0.24
CA ASP A 218 -33.27 27.19 -1.17
C ASP A 218 -32.36 26.22 -1.95
N ALA A 219 -32.96 25.40 -2.80
CA ALA A 219 -32.25 24.50 -3.69
C ALA A 219 -32.19 25.02 -5.13
N ILE A 220 -31.10 24.70 -5.82
CA ILE A 220 -30.92 24.89 -7.26
C ILE A 220 -30.96 23.53 -7.94
N THR A 221 -31.78 23.38 -8.97
CA THR A 221 -31.91 22.13 -9.73
C THR A 221 -30.95 22.06 -10.91
N PHE A 222 -30.25 20.95 -11.03
CA PHE A 222 -29.36 20.62 -12.14
C PHE A 222 -29.77 19.30 -12.79
N SER A 223 -29.59 19.21 -14.09
CA SER A 223 -29.54 17.93 -14.80
C SER A 223 -28.10 17.44 -14.90
N VAL A 224 -27.85 16.19 -14.55
CA VAL A 224 -26.55 15.54 -14.66
C VAL A 224 -26.66 14.37 -15.63
N SER A 225 -25.81 14.35 -16.64
CA SER A 225 -25.75 13.28 -17.63
C SER A 225 -24.34 12.72 -17.79
N ASP A 226 -24.22 11.41 -17.96
CA ASP A 226 -22.98 10.72 -18.34
C ASP A 226 -22.93 10.36 -19.83
N GLY A 227 -23.80 11.00 -20.64
CA GLY A 227 -23.95 10.73 -22.07
C GLY A 227 -24.91 9.57 -22.37
N THR A 228 -25.24 8.74 -21.38
CA THR A 228 -26.23 7.65 -21.53
C THR A 228 -27.50 7.90 -20.75
N ASP A 229 -27.37 8.28 -19.48
CA ASP A 229 -28.49 8.59 -18.60
C ASP A 229 -28.48 10.07 -18.26
N THR A 230 -29.66 10.59 -17.89
CA THR A 230 -29.82 11.96 -17.37
C THR A 230 -30.64 11.90 -16.10
N THR A 231 -30.13 12.50 -15.03
CA THR A 231 -30.79 12.55 -13.72
C THR A 231 -30.93 13.98 -13.25
N SER A 232 -32.08 14.30 -12.66
CA SER A 232 -32.29 15.58 -11.99
C SER A 232 -31.75 15.49 -10.57
N ILE A 233 -30.88 16.42 -10.21
CA ILE A 233 -30.20 16.51 -8.92
C ILE A 233 -30.35 17.93 -8.41
N TRP A 234 -30.67 18.07 -7.12
CA TRP A 234 -30.74 19.36 -6.46
C TRP A 234 -29.42 19.68 -5.75
N SER A 235 -29.19 20.96 -5.51
CA SER A 235 -28.09 21.45 -4.69
C SER A 235 -28.60 22.52 -3.73
N ALA A 236 -28.43 22.31 -2.43
CA ALA A 236 -28.80 23.31 -1.43
C ALA A 236 -27.84 24.49 -1.48
N VAL A 237 -28.37 25.67 -1.20
CA VAL A 237 -27.64 26.90 -0.89
C VAL A 237 -28.19 27.41 0.44
N ASP A 238 -27.28 27.62 1.41
CA ASP A 238 -27.59 28.10 2.75
C ASP A 238 -26.58 29.20 3.12
N VAL A 239 -26.92 30.45 2.77
CA VAL A 239 -26.04 31.62 2.92
C VAL A 239 -26.82 32.84 3.44
N ASN A 240 -26.11 33.72 4.14
CA ASN A 240 -26.66 34.93 4.74
C ASN A 240 -26.11 36.19 4.09
N ALA A 241 -26.79 37.31 4.30
CA ALA A 241 -26.27 38.63 3.96
C ALA A 241 -24.94 38.89 4.69
N GLY A 242 -23.94 39.37 3.96
CA GLY A 242 -22.58 39.55 4.46
C GLY A 242 -21.63 38.40 4.16
N ASP A 243 -22.14 37.22 3.80
CA ASP A 243 -21.32 36.09 3.40
C ASP A 243 -20.66 36.33 2.03
N ASN A 244 -19.55 35.64 1.76
CA ASN A 244 -18.87 35.77 0.48
C ASN A 244 -19.56 34.91 -0.60
N ILE A 245 -19.61 35.38 -1.83
CA ILE A 245 -20.18 34.64 -2.97
C ILE A 245 -19.52 33.27 -3.21
N ASN A 246 -18.27 33.09 -2.77
CA ASN A 246 -17.61 31.79 -2.78
C ASN A 246 -18.27 30.76 -1.84
N GLU A 247 -19.08 31.16 -0.87
CA GLU A 247 -19.91 30.27 -0.03
C GLU A 247 -21.04 29.64 -0.83
N VAL A 248 -21.68 30.40 -1.71
CA VAL A 248 -22.67 29.86 -2.65
C VAL A 248 -22.01 28.84 -3.56
N ALA A 249 -20.85 29.17 -4.15
CA ALA A 249 -20.11 28.24 -5.00
C ALA A 249 -19.71 26.97 -4.23
N ARG A 250 -19.31 27.11 -2.96
CA ARG A 250 -18.97 25.98 -2.07
C ARG A 250 -20.17 25.09 -1.80
N ASP A 251 -21.32 25.65 -1.44
CA ASP A 251 -22.53 24.88 -1.13
C ASP A 251 -23.02 24.13 -2.36
N ILE A 252 -23.00 24.79 -3.51
CA ILE A 252 -23.36 24.20 -4.79
C ILE A 252 -22.43 23.02 -5.10
N GLU A 253 -21.12 23.25 -5.07
CA GLU A 253 -20.15 22.20 -5.33
C GLU A 253 -20.30 21.01 -4.38
N THR A 254 -20.40 21.28 -3.07
CA THR A 254 -20.42 20.24 -2.04
C THR A 254 -21.67 19.37 -2.19
N THR A 255 -22.84 19.99 -2.26
CA THR A 255 -24.10 19.25 -2.34
C THR A 255 -24.24 18.52 -3.67
N LEU A 256 -23.85 19.16 -4.78
CA LEU A 256 -23.91 18.54 -6.09
C LEU A 256 -22.98 17.31 -6.20
N ASN A 257 -21.73 17.41 -5.74
CA ASN A 257 -20.84 16.25 -5.73
C ASN A 257 -21.35 15.14 -4.82
N ASN A 258 -21.86 15.46 -3.62
CA ASN A 258 -22.43 14.45 -2.71
C ASN A 258 -23.62 13.71 -3.33
N ASN A 259 -24.50 14.43 -4.01
CA ASN A 259 -25.66 13.84 -4.68
C ASN A 259 -25.26 13.02 -5.92
N ILE A 260 -24.26 13.46 -6.69
CA ILE A 260 -23.71 12.67 -7.81
C ILE A 260 -23.06 11.37 -7.30
N ASN A 261 -22.23 11.47 -6.26
CA ASN A 261 -21.63 10.29 -5.61
C ASN A 261 -22.70 9.31 -5.14
N SER A 262 -23.73 9.81 -4.45
CA SER A 262 -24.86 8.99 -3.98
C SER A 262 -25.61 8.31 -5.14
N ASN A 263 -25.83 9.01 -6.26
CA ASN A 263 -26.50 8.46 -7.43
C ASN A 263 -25.64 7.39 -8.14
N LYS A 264 -24.33 7.63 -8.27
CA LYS A 264 -23.38 6.73 -8.93
C LYS A 264 -22.85 5.61 -8.03
N GLY A 265 -23.18 5.61 -6.73
CA GLY A 265 -22.65 4.66 -5.75
C GLY A 265 -21.15 4.81 -5.51
N THR A 266 -20.61 6.02 -5.73
CA THR A 266 -19.23 6.39 -5.42
C THR A 266 -19.16 7.18 -4.11
N ASP A 267 -17.96 7.33 -3.56
CA ASP A 267 -17.72 8.12 -2.36
C ASP A 267 -16.42 8.91 -2.53
N GLY A 268 -16.42 10.17 -2.10
CA GLY A 268 -15.24 11.04 -2.16
C GLY A 268 -14.71 11.36 -3.57
N VAL A 269 -15.50 11.20 -4.64
CA VAL A 269 -15.07 11.60 -5.99
C VAL A 269 -15.50 13.04 -6.26
N GLN A 270 -14.54 13.90 -6.60
CA GLN A 270 -14.86 15.21 -7.15
C GLN A 270 -15.21 15.07 -8.64
N TYR A 271 -16.48 15.25 -8.95
CA TYR A 271 -17.03 15.23 -10.31
C TYR A 271 -17.04 16.61 -10.96
N VAL A 272 -17.34 17.64 -10.18
CA VAL A 272 -17.47 19.02 -10.63
C VAL A 272 -16.79 19.97 -9.67
N ALA A 273 -16.30 21.09 -10.19
CA ALA A 273 -15.85 22.20 -9.37
C ALA A 273 -16.66 23.45 -9.72
N VAL A 274 -17.11 24.18 -8.70
CA VAL A 274 -17.90 25.40 -8.87
C VAL A 274 -17.15 26.56 -8.23
N ARG A 275 -16.98 27.65 -8.97
CA ARG A 275 -16.27 28.85 -8.50
C ARG A 275 -17.05 30.10 -8.85
N ALA A 276 -16.98 31.08 -7.94
CA ALA A 276 -17.37 32.43 -8.28
C ALA A 276 -16.19 33.11 -9.00
N GLU A 277 -16.44 33.58 -10.21
CA GLU A 277 -15.46 34.32 -10.99
C GLU A 277 -15.88 35.76 -11.17
N PHE A 278 -14.89 36.62 -11.20
CA PHE A 278 -15.05 38.06 -11.32
C PHE A 278 -14.42 38.51 -12.64
N ASP A 279 -15.20 39.19 -13.47
CA ASP A 279 -14.71 39.84 -14.68
C ASP A 279 -14.22 41.25 -14.34
N GLU A 280 -12.92 41.43 -14.25
CA GLU A 280 -12.29 42.71 -13.91
C GLU A 280 -12.57 43.82 -14.94
N SER A 281 -12.97 43.47 -16.17
CA SER A 281 -13.27 44.44 -17.22
C SER A 281 -14.66 45.05 -17.12
N THR A 282 -15.63 44.29 -16.59
CA THR A 282 -17.03 44.70 -16.44
C THR A 282 -17.47 44.88 -14.99
N ASP A 283 -16.64 44.52 -14.01
CA ASP A 283 -16.96 44.55 -12.56
C ASP A 283 -18.15 43.62 -12.22
N GLU A 284 -18.21 42.47 -12.89
CA GLU A 284 -19.33 41.52 -12.81
C GLU A 284 -18.92 40.18 -12.20
N TRP A 285 -19.79 39.61 -11.36
CA TRP A 285 -19.65 38.25 -10.85
C TRP A 285 -20.45 37.25 -11.68
N ARG A 286 -19.88 36.05 -11.87
CA ARG A 286 -20.51 34.91 -12.54
C ARG A 286 -20.15 33.62 -11.83
N MET A 287 -21.06 32.66 -11.83
CA MET A 287 -20.71 31.30 -11.44
C MET A 287 -20.11 30.53 -12.61
N ALA A 288 -18.99 29.86 -12.36
CA ALA A 288 -18.31 28.99 -13.29
C ALA A 288 -18.37 27.54 -12.80
N VAL A 289 -18.79 26.64 -13.68
CA VAL A 289 -18.80 25.19 -13.43
C VAL A 289 -17.74 24.54 -14.31
N TYR A 290 -16.88 23.77 -13.67
CA TYR A 290 -15.78 23.03 -14.28
C TYR A 290 -16.10 21.53 -14.21
N THR A 291 -16.08 20.87 -15.36
CA THR A 291 -16.18 19.41 -15.45
C THR A 291 -15.02 18.85 -16.28
N PRO A 292 -14.32 17.81 -15.81
CA PRO A 292 -13.22 17.23 -16.58
C PRO A 292 -13.76 16.50 -17.82
N THR A 293 -13.09 16.65 -18.96
CA THR A 293 -13.55 16.02 -20.21
C THR A 293 -13.27 14.52 -20.23
N ASP A 294 -12.17 14.09 -19.61
CA ASP A 294 -11.58 12.77 -19.87
C ASP A 294 -11.70 11.80 -18.68
N VAL A 295 -12.07 12.30 -17.49
CA VAL A 295 -11.94 11.51 -16.24
C VAL A 295 -13.28 11.08 -15.68
N THR A 296 -14.24 11.99 -15.59
CA THR A 296 -15.57 11.67 -15.04
C THR A 296 -16.64 11.61 -16.12
N GLY A 297 -16.42 12.27 -17.26
CA GLY A 297 -17.28 12.18 -18.44
C GLY A 297 -18.70 12.70 -18.22
N ILE A 298 -18.95 13.45 -17.15
CA ILE A 298 -20.27 14.00 -16.86
C ILE A 298 -20.46 15.40 -17.43
N THR A 299 -21.69 15.67 -17.84
CA THR A 299 -22.21 17.00 -18.12
C THR A 299 -23.18 17.37 -17.01
N VAL A 300 -23.02 18.55 -16.44
CA VAL A 300 -23.98 19.15 -15.51
C VAL A 300 -24.57 20.35 -16.21
N THR A 301 -25.89 20.51 -16.19
CA THR A 301 -26.57 21.66 -16.81
C THR A 301 -27.63 22.18 -15.86
N PRO A 302 -27.65 23.48 -15.51
CA PRO A 302 -28.70 24.03 -14.65
C PRO A 302 -30.04 23.97 -15.38
N THR A 303 -31.10 23.68 -14.62
CA THR A 303 -32.48 23.59 -15.13
C THR A 303 -33.46 24.34 -14.22
N ASP A 304 -32.94 25.20 -13.36
CA ASP A 304 -33.69 25.81 -12.27
C ASP A 304 -34.44 27.07 -12.73
N THR A 305 -35.60 27.31 -12.14
CA THR A 305 -36.42 28.52 -12.40
C THR A 305 -36.60 29.39 -11.15
N GLY A 306 -36.05 28.98 -10.02
CA GLY A 306 -36.10 29.67 -8.74
C GLY A 306 -34.75 30.32 -8.43
N LEU A 307 -34.16 29.94 -7.29
CA LEU A 307 -32.92 30.52 -6.78
C LEU A 307 -31.76 30.43 -7.79
N GLY A 308 -31.75 29.43 -8.67
CA GLY A 308 -30.72 29.30 -9.69
C GLY A 308 -30.62 30.54 -10.56
N SER A 309 -31.76 31.14 -10.95
CA SER A 309 -31.78 32.34 -11.79
C SER A 309 -31.10 33.54 -11.10
N THR A 310 -31.17 33.63 -9.77
CA THR A 310 -30.50 34.67 -8.96
C THR A 310 -28.98 34.59 -9.07
N PHE A 311 -28.43 33.38 -9.17
CA PHE A 311 -26.98 33.14 -9.27
C PHE A 311 -26.52 32.80 -10.70
N GLY A 312 -27.35 33.08 -11.70
CA GLY A 312 -27.03 32.89 -13.11
C GLY A 312 -27.17 31.46 -13.65
N PHE A 313 -27.82 30.57 -12.90
CA PHE A 313 -28.15 29.19 -13.25
C PHE A 313 -29.63 29.05 -13.63
N ASP A 314 -30.04 29.66 -14.73
CA ASP A 314 -31.42 29.60 -15.20
C ASP A 314 -31.73 28.31 -16.00
N GLN A 315 -33.02 28.13 -16.34
CA GLN A 315 -33.52 26.98 -17.09
C GLN A 315 -32.98 26.85 -18.53
N TYR A 316 -32.33 27.90 -19.05
CA TYR A 316 -31.75 27.90 -20.39
C TYR A 316 -30.32 27.35 -20.40
N GLY A 317 -29.79 26.95 -19.25
CA GLY A 317 -28.48 26.32 -19.14
C GLY A 317 -27.37 27.33 -18.92
N TYR A 318 -26.22 27.11 -19.55
CA TYR A 318 -25.08 28.02 -19.48
C TYR A 318 -25.10 29.02 -20.62
N GLN A 319 -24.66 30.25 -20.34
CA GLN A 319 -24.55 31.32 -21.33
C GLN A 319 -23.37 31.10 -22.29
N SER A 320 -22.28 30.51 -21.80
CA SER A 320 -21.12 30.18 -22.61
C SER A 320 -20.35 29.01 -22.02
N SER A 321 -19.64 28.28 -22.88
CA SER A 321 -18.74 27.21 -22.49
C SER A 321 -17.42 27.32 -23.25
N THR A 322 -16.32 27.13 -22.53
CA THR A 322 -14.95 27.20 -23.03
C THR A 322 -14.15 26.02 -22.49
N THR A 323 -12.90 25.90 -22.92
CA THR A 323 -11.98 24.88 -22.42
C THR A 323 -10.99 25.50 -21.45
N ALA A 324 -10.70 24.80 -20.35
CA ALA A 324 -9.74 25.24 -19.33
C ALA A 324 -8.81 24.10 -18.90
N THR A 325 -7.59 24.46 -18.47
CA THR A 325 -6.65 23.53 -17.82
C THR A 325 -6.40 23.90 -16.36
N ARG A 326 -7.05 24.97 -15.88
CA ARG A 326 -6.97 25.47 -14.51
C ARG A 326 -8.35 25.92 -14.03
N ILE A 327 -8.65 25.62 -12.79
CA ILE A 327 -9.82 26.13 -12.06
C ILE A 327 -9.43 27.47 -11.45
N THR A 328 -10.19 28.52 -11.75
CA THR A 328 -9.88 29.87 -11.28
C THR A 328 -10.89 30.31 -10.22
N GLN A 329 -10.41 30.96 -9.16
CA GLN A 329 -11.23 31.51 -8.09
C GLN A 329 -10.74 32.91 -7.74
N TYR A 330 -11.69 33.80 -7.46
CA TYR A 330 -11.41 35.20 -7.17
C TYR A 330 -11.84 35.57 -5.76
N TYR A 331 -11.04 36.43 -5.14
CA TYR A 331 -11.40 37.21 -3.96
C TYR A 331 -11.06 38.67 -4.21
N ARG A 332 -11.92 39.56 -3.74
CA ARG A 332 -11.76 41.01 -3.89
C ARG A 332 -12.06 41.71 -2.56
N ALA A 333 -11.29 42.74 -2.24
CA ALA A 333 -11.57 43.65 -1.14
C ALA A 333 -10.86 44.99 -1.35
N ASP A 334 -11.33 46.03 -0.67
CA ASP A 334 -10.75 47.38 -0.78
C ASP A 334 -9.38 47.50 -0.09
N ASP A 335 -9.06 46.57 0.82
CA ASP A 335 -7.80 46.54 1.54
C ASP A 335 -7.27 45.10 1.75
N LEU A 336 -5.95 44.98 1.95
CA LEU A 336 -5.25 43.70 2.12
C LEU A 336 -5.63 42.95 3.41
N THR A 337 -6.12 43.64 4.44
CA THR A 337 -6.55 42.99 5.69
C THR A 337 -7.85 42.24 5.46
N THR A 338 -8.84 42.92 4.87
CA THR A 338 -10.13 42.32 4.51
C THR A 338 -9.95 41.23 3.46
N LEU A 339 -9.09 41.43 2.46
CA LEU A 339 -8.75 40.38 1.49
C LEU A 339 -8.12 39.16 2.19
N GLY A 340 -7.18 39.41 3.11
CA GLY A 340 -6.55 38.38 3.94
C GLY A 340 -7.55 37.57 4.76
N GLN A 341 -8.59 38.22 5.30
CA GLN A 341 -9.69 37.55 6.02
C GLN A 341 -10.52 36.68 5.07
N LYS A 342 -10.87 37.19 3.88
CA LYS A 342 -11.65 36.45 2.88
C LYS A 342 -10.92 35.20 2.39
N ILE A 343 -9.63 35.29 2.04
CA ILE A 343 -8.87 34.12 1.55
C ILE A 343 -8.55 33.10 2.66
N ASN A 344 -8.58 33.51 3.93
CA ASN A 344 -8.36 32.63 5.09
C ASN A 344 -9.66 32.18 5.77
N ASN A 345 -10.83 32.50 5.21
CA ASN A 345 -12.09 31.98 5.72
C ASN A 345 -12.03 30.44 5.71
N ALA A 346 -12.36 29.81 6.83
CA ALA A 346 -12.21 28.37 6.98
C ALA A 346 -13.13 27.57 6.05
N ASP A 347 -14.30 28.14 5.72
CA ASP A 347 -15.34 27.48 4.94
C ASP A 347 -15.22 27.81 3.45
N SER A 348 -14.94 29.07 3.11
CA SER A 348 -14.98 29.60 1.75
C SER A 348 -13.71 30.28 1.28
N GLY A 349 -12.63 30.17 2.05
CA GLY A 349 -11.32 30.69 1.70
C GLY A 349 -10.67 29.94 0.55
N LEU A 350 -9.43 30.35 0.24
CA LEU A 350 -8.69 29.97 -0.96
C LEU A 350 -8.64 28.45 -1.18
N ILE A 351 -8.42 27.72 -0.10
CA ILE A 351 -8.53 26.27 -0.03
C ILE A 351 -9.34 26.00 1.24
N LYS A 352 -10.53 25.45 1.07
CA LYS A 352 -11.47 25.18 2.16
C LYS A 352 -10.81 24.29 3.21
N GLY A 353 -10.95 24.62 4.49
CA GLY A 353 -10.29 23.91 5.61
C GLY A 353 -8.80 24.22 5.80
N VAL A 354 -8.21 25.10 4.99
CA VAL A 354 -6.81 25.54 5.10
C VAL A 354 -6.74 27.00 5.55
N VAL A 355 -5.89 27.27 6.53
CA VAL A 355 -5.62 28.62 7.04
C VAL A 355 -4.18 29.00 6.75
N LEU A 356 -3.98 30.11 6.02
CA LEU A 356 -2.66 30.67 5.73
C LEU A 356 -2.12 31.43 6.95
N THR A 357 -0.81 31.35 7.14
CA THR A 357 -0.09 32.02 8.22
C THR A 357 1.00 32.91 7.64
N GLY A 358 1.26 34.05 8.26
CA GLY A 358 2.17 35.06 7.71
C GLY A 358 2.23 36.34 8.53
N THR A 359 2.91 37.33 7.97
CA THR A 359 3.12 38.67 8.57
C THR A 359 2.07 39.70 8.13
N GLY A 360 1.02 39.26 7.43
CA GLY A 360 0.06 40.12 6.73
C GLY A 360 0.19 39.98 5.22
N LEU A 361 -0.93 40.04 4.51
CA LEU A 361 -0.96 39.87 3.06
C LEU A 361 -0.25 41.04 2.37
N THR A 362 0.54 40.75 1.35
CA THR A 362 1.16 41.75 0.46
C THR A 362 0.92 41.39 -0.99
N GLU A 363 1.18 42.30 -1.92
CA GLU A 363 1.24 41.96 -3.34
C GLU A 363 2.31 40.89 -3.61
N GLY A 364 2.07 40.05 -4.61
CA GLY A 364 2.97 38.99 -5.03
C GLY A 364 2.28 37.64 -5.22
N THR A 365 3.08 36.59 -5.41
CA THR A 365 2.60 35.24 -5.71
C THR A 365 3.12 34.24 -4.69
N PHE A 366 2.27 33.31 -4.26
CA PHE A 366 2.66 32.13 -3.49
C PHE A 366 2.04 30.86 -4.07
N GLU A 367 2.59 29.71 -3.71
CA GLU A 367 2.15 28.43 -4.26
C GLU A 367 1.92 27.39 -3.17
N ILE A 368 0.79 26.69 -3.26
CA ILE A 368 0.41 25.60 -2.37
C ILE A 368 0.13 24.37 -3.22
N THR A 369 0.77 23.25 -2.90
CA THR A 369 0.39 21.96 -3.48
C THR A 369 -0.60 21.27 -2.57
N GLN A 370 -1.68 20.77 -3.16
CA GLN A 370 -2.67 19.94 -2.52
C GLN A 370 -2.55 18.50 -3.05
N ASP A 371 -2.26 17.52 -2.21
CA ASP A 371 -1.90 16.16 -2.66
C ASP A 371 -2.04 15.16 -1.50
N ALA A 372 -2.66 13.99 -1.70
CA ALA A 372 -2.82 12.99 -0.64
C ALA A 372 -1.48 12.30 -0.27
N SER A 373 -0.51 12.31 -1.17
CA SER A 373 0.82 11.71 -1.00
C SER A 373 1.81 12.54 -0.19
N LEU A 374 1.46 13.75 0.28
CA LEU A 374 2.39 14.64 1.00
C LEU A 374 2.95 14.10 2.34
N LEU A 375 2.50 12.93 2.82
CA LEU A 375 3.13 12.19 3.93
C LEU A 375 3.99 10.99 3.51
N VAL A 376 3.98 10.67 2.23
CA VAL A 376 4.94 9.77 1.62
C VAL A 376 6.24 10.55 1.53
N ALA A 377 7.27 10.11 2.26
CA ALA A 377 8.58 10.73 2.12
C ALA A 377 9.01 10.59 0.65
N SER A 378 9.45 11.70 0.03
CA SER A 378 10.18 11.60 -1.23
C SER A 378 11.37 10.67 -1.03
N GLU A 379 11.79 9.99 -2.08
CA GLU A 379 13.03 9.23 -1.96
C GLU A 379 14.17 10.11 -1.48
N SER A 380 14.94 9.56 -0.57
CA SER A 380 16.16 10.18 -0.07
C SER A 380 17.29 9.18 -0.21
N TYR A 381 18.51 9.71 -0.34
CA TYR A 381 19.69 8.94 -0.65
C TYR A 381 20.52 8.81 0.61
N SER A 382 21.07 7.61 0.83
CA SER A 382 21.97 7.41 1.96
C SER A 382 23.26 8.23 1.75
N MET A 383 23.80 8.78 2.83
CA MET A 383 24.95 9.67 2.80
C MET A 383 26.02 9.25 3.81
N VAL A 384 27.29 9.48 3.46
CA VAL A 384 28.42 9.52 4.39
C VAL A 384 29.00 10.93 4.35
N THR A 385 28.82 11.67 5.43
CA THR A 385 29.36 13.01 5.58
C THR A 385 30.66 12.92 6.36
N GLY A 386 31.77 13.32 5.74
CA GLY A 386 33.05 13.40 6.40
C GLY A 386 33.06 14.44 7.52
N ALA A 387 33.91 14.26 8.53
CA ALA A 387 34.05 15.27 9.57
C ALA A 387 34.62 16.59 9.03
N THR A 388 34.29 17.70 9.68
CA THR A 388 34.69 19.06 9.26
C THR A 388 36.19 19.29 9.43
N GLY A 389 36.69 20.38 8.83
CA GLY A 389 38.08 20.83 8.99
C GLY A 389 39.02 20.27 7.93
N LEU A 390 38.53 20.09 6.70
CA LEU A 390 39.39 20.14 5.52
C LEU A 390 39.79 21.59 5.21
N SER A 391 40.90 21.79 4.49
CA SER A 391 41.31 23.11 4.00
C SER A 391 40.22 23.81 3.17
N SER A 392 40.02 25.10 3.42
CA SER A 392 39.05 25.96 2.71
C SER A 392 39.47 26.35 1.29
N ASP A 393 40.61 25.89 0.80
CA ASP A 393 41.06 26.06 -0.58
C ASP A 393 40.98 24.70 -1.33
N PRO A 394 39.91 24.43 -2.09
CA PRO A 394 39.71 23.14 -2.78
C PRO A 394 40.83 22.78 -3.75
N ALA A 395 41.48 23.77 -4.37
CA ALA A 395 42.56 23.56 -5.33
C ALA A 395 43.81 22.96 -4.67
N ASN A 396 44.04 23.30 -3.40
CA ASN A 396 45.16 22.80 -2.60
C ASN A 396 44.69 21.92 -1.42
N ALA A 397 43.40 21.58 -1.33
CA ALA A 397 42.85 20.93 -0.16
C ALA A 397 43.42 19.53 0.01
N LEU A 398 43.62 18.78 -1.06
CA LEU A 398 44.18 17.43 -0.97
C LEU A 398 45.60 17.46 -0.37
N THR A 399 46.49 18.28 -0.92
CA THR A 399 47.90 18.41 -0.49
C THR A 399 48.05 19.06 0.88
N GLN A 400 47.24 20.07 1.22
CA GLN A 400 47.25 20.71 2.54
C GLN A 400 46.67 19.81 3.64
N ASN A 401 45.60 19.06 3.36
CA ASN A 401 45.06 18.11 4.33
C ASN A 401 46.00 16.91 4.53
N LEU A 402 46.71 16.46 3.49
CA LEU A 402 47.75 15.44 3.61
C LEU A 402 48.89 15.85 4.57
N ALA A 403 49.24 17.14 4.62
CA ALA A 403 50.26 17.68 5.53
C ALA A 403 49.80 17.73 7.00
N LEU A 404 48.50 17.87 7.26
CA LEU A 404 47.91 17.94 8.60
C LEU A 404 47.81 16.56 9.30
N PHE A 405 47.83 15.45 8.56
CA PHE A 405 47.66 14.08 9.10
C PHE A 405 48.94 13.25 9.20
N GLY A 406 50.12 13.86 9.01
CA GLY A 406 51.40 13.30 9.50
C GLY A 406 51.99 12.09 8.77
N ALA A 407 51.41 11.61 7.66
CA ALA A 407 52.04 10.58 6.83
C ALA A 407 51.64 10.71 5.34
N VAL A 408 52.43 11.52 4.63
CA VAL A 408 52.29 11.83 3.19
C VAL A 408 52.63 10.63 2.28
N SER A 409 53.26 9.57 2.82
CA SER A 409 53.82 8.46 2.04
C SER A 409 52.85 7.37 1.60
N SER A 410 51.58 7.38 2.06
CA SER A 410 50.60 6.32 1.77
C SER A 410 49.35 6.81 1.05
N ALA A 411 49.37 8.00 0.43
CA ALA A 411 48.20 8.49 -0.31
C ALA A 411 48.07 7.81 -1.69
N ASN A 412 49.21 7.46 -2.30
CA ASN A 412 49.23 6.56 -3.46
C ASN A 412 48.81 5.14 -3.05
N GLY A 413 48.13 4.45 -3.95
CA GLY A 413 47.62 3.11 -3.71
C GLY A 413 46.15 3.01 -4.04
N THR A 414 45.45 2.15 -3.33
CA THR A 414 44.04 1.85 -3.56
C THR A 414 43.23 2.07 -2.29
N PHE A 415 42.02 2.59 -2.45
CA PHE A 415 41.00 2.58 -1.41
C PHE A 415 39.68 2.09 -1.97
N THR A 416 38.78 1.63 -1.10
CA THR A 416 37.54 0.98 -1.54
C THR A 416 36.29 1.73 -1.08
N ILE A 417 35.31 1.90 -1.98
CA ILE A 417 33.95 2.37 -1.67
C ILE A 417 32.95 1.38 -2.27
N ASN A 418 32.00 0.89 -1.47
CA ASN A 418 31.02 -0.14 -1.88
C ASN A 418 31.65 -1.36 -2.58
N GLY A 419 32.82 -1.81 -2.10
CA GLY A 419 33.57 -2.93 -2.70
C GLY A 419 34.27 -2.60 -4.03
N THR A 420 34.11 -1.39 -4.57
CA THR A 420 34.83 -0.91 -5.75
C THR A 420 36.17 -0.31 -5.35
N GLN A 421 37.26 -0.90 -5.85
CA GLN A 421 38.61 -0.41 -5.63
C GLN A 421 38.90 0.79 -6.54
N ILE A 422 39.32 1.91 -5.95
CA ILE A 422 39.67 3.15 -6.62
C ILE A 422 41.17 3.39 -6.43
N LYS A 423 41.91 3.51 -7.54
CA LYS A 423 43.37 3.62 -7.54
C LYS A 423 43.83 5.07 -7.73
N VAL A 424 44.72 5.52 -6.86
CA VAL A 424 45.46 6.77 -6.97
C VAL A 424 46.91 6.45 -7.23
N THR A 425 47.40 6.82 -8.42
CA THR A 425 48.76 6.48 -8.88
C THR A 425 49.77 7.54 -8.46
N ASP A 426 49.41 8.82 -8.56
CA ASP A 426 50.21 9.95 -8.09
C ASP A 426 49.31 11.03 -7.50
N TYR A 427 49.21 11.06 -6.17
CA TYR A 427 48.42 12.05 -5.45
C TYR A 427 48.99 13.47 -5.59
N SER A 428 50.29 13.61 -5.87
CA SER A 428 50.97 14.92 -5.87
C SER A 428 50.56 15.78 -7.07
N THR A 429 50.03 15.14 -8.11
CA THR A 429 49.53 15.78 -9.34
C THR A 429 48.02 15.96 -9.36
N MET A 430 47.30 15.54 -8.30
CA MET A 430 45.83 15.59 -8.25
C MET A 430 45.33 16.69 -7.31
N THR A 431 44.27 17.37 -7.72
CA THR A 431 43.48 18.23 -6.85
C THR A 431 42.40 17.44 -6.10
N LEU A 432 41.73 18.06 -5.11
CA LEU A 432 40.56 17.45 -4.49
C LEU A 432 39.46 17.20 -5.53
N ASN A 433 39.26 18.14 -6.45
CA ASN A 433 38.27 18.00 -7.53
C ASN A 433 38.59 16.82 -8.45
N ASP A 434 39.87 16.58 -8.77
CA ASP A 434 40.27 15.41 -9.57
C ASP A 434 39.99 14.10 -8.82
N LEU A 435 40.21 14.07 -7.51
CA LEU A 435 39.90 12.91 -6.68
C LEU A 435 38.39 12.65 -6.59
N LEU A 436 37.59 13.69 -6.38
CA LEU A 436 36.12 13.59 -6.40
C LEU A 436 35.61 13.14 -7.77
N ALA A 437 36.17 13.69 -8.85
CA ALA A 437 35.88 13.25 -10.22
C ALA A 437 36.25 11.77 -10.42
N THR A 438 37.39 11.32 -9.88
CA THR A 438 37.80 9.91 -9.92
C THR A 438 36.77 9.01 -9.21
N ILE A 439 36.27 9.41 -8.03
CA ILE A 439 35.21 8.68 -7.32
C ILE A 439 33.91 8.68 -8.14
N ASN A 440 33.50 9.84 -8.66
CA ASN A 440 32.27 10.00 -9.44
C ASN A 440 32.28 9.24 -10.77
N SER A 441 33.46 9.03 -11.35
CA SER A 441 33.65 8.24 -12.57
C SER A 441 33.81 6.73 -12.32
N SER A 442 33.84 6.30 -11.05
CA SER A 442 33.98 4.90 -10.67
C SER A 442 32.64 4.17 -10.62
N ASN A 443 32.68 2.84 -10.55
CA ASN A 443 31.50 1.99 -10.34
C ASN A 443 31.09 1.87 -8.86
N ALA A 444 31.57 2.75 -7.98
CA ALA A 444 31.27 2.70 -6.55
C ALA A 444 29.81 3.02 -6.20
N GLY A 445 29.00 3.47 -7.16
CA GLY A 445 27.56 3.73 -6.96
C GLY A 445 27.28 4.93 -6.03
N VAL A 446 28.22 5.87 -5.93
CA VAL A 446 28.09 7.10 -5.16
C VAL A 446 28.44 8.33 -5.98
N THR A 447 27.92 9.47 -5.57
CA THR A 447 28.36 10.81 -5.97
C THR A 447 29.07 11.47 -4.79
N ALA A 448 30.34 11.81 -4.98
CA ALA A 448 31.20 12.53 -4.07
C ALA A 448 31.20 14.03 -4.39
N THR A 449 30.97 14.85 -3.37
CA THR A 449 31.01 16.31 -3.45
C THR A 449 31.83 16.91 -2.31
N TYR A 450 32.24 18.17 -2.47
CA TYR A 450 32.84 18.98 -1.42
C TYR A 450 31.84 20.03 -0.95
N ASP A 451 31.57 20.09 0.35
CA ASP A 451 30.78 21.17 0.95
C ASP A 451 31.74 22.26 1.45
N GLU A 452 31.74 23.40 0.75
CA GLU A 452 32.59 24.55 1.06
C GLU A 452 32.21 25.25 2.37
N SER A 453 30.96 25.11 2.84
CA SER A 453 30.50 25.76 4.07
C SER A 453 31.00 25.05 5.32
N SER A 454 31.05 23.72 5.27
CA SER A 454 31.48 22.87 6.37
C SER A 454 32.89 22.28 6.19
N ASN A 455 33.50 22.54 5.02
CA ASN A 455 34.80 22.05 4.60
C ASN A 455 34.95 20.54 4.82
N ASN A 456 34.09 19.76 4.18
CA ASN A 456 34.12 18.30 4.22
C ASN A 456 33.77 17.66 2.87
N VAL A 457 34.03 16.36 2.75
CA VAL A 457 33.57 15.55 1.62
C VAL A 457 32.29 14.82 2.00
N VAL A 458 31.33 14.81 1.08
CA VAL A 458 30.06 14.10 1.22
C VAL A 458 29.95 13.06 0.13
N LEU A 459 29.70 11.82 0.51
CA LEU A 459 29.34 10.74 -0.42
C LEU A 459 27.84 10.50 -0.34
N THR A 460 27.16 10.55 -1.47
CA THR A 460 25.72 10.30 -1.60
C THR A 460 25.52 9.08 -2.48
N SER A 461 24.67 8.13 -2.07
CA SER A 461 24.30 6.97 -2.89
C SER A 461 23.67 7.45 -4.21
N ASN A 462 23.95 6.78 -5.33
CA ASN A 462 23.27 7.05 -6.60
C ASN A 462 21.91 6.35 -6.71
N SER A 463 21.55 5.52 -5.73
CA SER A 463 20.25 4.88 -5.63
C SER A 463 19.51 5.31 -4.37
N PRO A 464 18.19 5.57 -4.46
CA PRO A 464 17.37 5.95 -3.33
C PRO A 464 17.22 4.80 -2.34
N GLY A 465 16.91 5.11 -1.07
CA GLY A 465 16.72 4.11 -0.03
C GLY A 465 17.84 4.03 1.00
N ALA A 466 17.62 3.17 2.00
CA ALA A 466 18.53 2.90 3.10
C ALA A 466 19.70 1.99 2.67
N ALA A 467 20.34 2.31 1.54
CA ALA A 467 21.53 1.62 1.05
C ALA A 467 22.73 1.91 1.96
N ASN A 468 23.42 0.87 2.42
CA ASN A 468 24.66 1.07 3.16
C ASN A 468 25.77 1.52 2.20
N ILE A 469 26.41 2.66 2.49
CA ILE A 469 27.67 3.03 1.84
C ILE A 469 28.82 2.45 2.65
N SER A 470 29.50 1.45 2.09
CA SER A 470 30.68 0.84 2.69
C SER A 470 31.93 1.65 2.37
N ILE A 471 32.76 1.88 3.39
CA ILE A 471 33.98 2.70 3.30
C ILE A 471 35.15 1.87 3.78
N GLY A 472 36.12 1.64 2.90
CA GLY A 472 37.36 0.92 3.17
C GLY A 472 37.24 -0.59 3.05
N ASP A 473 38.37 -1.22 2.74
CA ASP A 473 38.59 -2.67 2.80
C ASP A 473 39.97 -2.99 3.40
N SER A 474 40.15 -4.20 3.94
CA SER A 474 41.43 -4.65 4.50
C SER A 474 42.60 -4.69 3.49
N SER A 475 42.29 -4.73 2.20
CA SER A 475 43.27 -4.69 1.10
C SER A 475 43.66 -3.28 0.67
N ASP A 476 43.07 -2.24 1.27
CA ASP A 476 43.38 -0.86 0.94
C ASP A 476 44.81 -0.49 1.35
N THR A 477 45.51 0.14 0.42
CA THR A 477 46.91 0.58 0.58
C THR A 477 47.02 2.10 0.69
N SER A 478 45.95 2.82 0.29
CA SER A 478 45.87 4.27 0.38
C SER A 478 45.22 4.74 1.69
N ASN A 479 45.76 5.79 2.30
CA ASN A 479 45.19 6.43 3.49
C ASN A 479 44.14 7.53 3.18
N LEU A 480 43.74 7.70 1.92
CA LEU A 480 42.87 8.80 1.49
C LEU A 480 41.51 8.85 2.19
N LEU A 481 40.92 7.70 2.55
CA LEU A 481 39.65 7.67 3.29
C LEU A 481 39.76 8.33 4.68
N SER A 482 40.91 8.19 5.33
CA SER A 482 41.20 8.85 6.60
C SER A 482 41.50 10.33 6.40
N VAL A 483 42.24 10.70 5.34
CA VAL A 483 42.55 12.09 4.99
C VAL A 483 41.29 12.90 4.67
N LEU A 484 40.36 12.30 3.93
CA LEU A 484 39.05 12.88 3.63
C LEU A 484 38.05 12.79 4.80
N LYS A 485 38.48 12.20 5.93
CA LYS A 485 37.67 11.99 7.14
C LYS A 485 36.36 11.24 6.90
N LEU A 486 36.36 10.28 5.97
CA LEU A 486 35.18 9.49 5.58
C LEU A 486 35.01 8.22 6.43
N THR A 487 35.99 7.88 7.26
CA THR A 487 35.91 6.72 8.17
C THR A 487 35.29 7.11 9.52
N ALA A 488 34.64 6.15 10.19
CA ALA A 488 34.07 6.36 11.53
C ALA A 488 35.09 6.85 12.56
N ASN A 489 36.34 6.36 12.50
CA ASN A 489 37.42 6.78 13.40
C ASN A 489 37.77 8.27 13.27
N GLN A 490 37.46 8.89 12.12
CA GLN A 490 37.70 10.31 11.89
C GLN A 490 36.44 11.16 12.16
N GLY A 491 35.35 10.54 12.64
CA GLY A 491 34.10 11.23 12.97
C GLY A 491 33.11 11.35 11.82
N ALA A 492 33.23 10.55 10.76
CA ALA A 492 32.24 10.53 9.69
C ALA A 492 30.85 10.13 10.20
N VAL A 493 29.82 10.82 9.73
CA VAL A 493 28.42 10.55 10.07
C VAL A 493 27.75 9.87 8.89
N LYS A 494 27.04 8.76 9.17
CA LYS A 494 26.21 8.08 8.17
C LYS A 494 24.75 8.44 8.37
N SER A 495 24.05 8.77 7.30
CA SER A 495 22.60 8.97 7.28
C SER A 495 21.97 7.99 6.29
N ALA A 496 20.92 7.29 6.71
CA ALA A 496 20.17 6.40 5.83
C ALA A 496 19.14 7.18 5.02
N GLY A 497 19.02 6.85 3.73
CA GLY A 497 17.96 7.31 2.85
C GLY A 497 16.67 6.49 2.99
N SER A 498 15.67 6.79 2.18
CA SER A 498 14.38 6.10 2.11
C SER A 498 13.93 5.91 0.66
N THR A 499 13.21 4.84 0.38
CA THR A 499 12.52 4.64 -0.90
C THR A 499 11.23 5.46 -0.93
N THR A 500 10.72 5.74 -2.12
CA THR A 500 9.37 6.29 -2.31
C THR A 500 8.31 5.36 -1.70
N GLY A 501 7.17 5.92 -1.28
CA GLY A 501 6.04 5.14 -0.75
C GLY A 501 6.09 4.87 0.76
N VAL A 502 7.17 5.25 1.45
CA VAL A 502 7.29 5.00 2.91
C VAL A 502 6.67 6.16 3.69
N ILE A 503 5.86 5.81 4.70
CA ILE A 503 5.32 6.77 5.67
C ILE A 503 6.50 7.38 6.43
N SER A 504 6.60 8.72 6.45
CA SER A 504 7.63 9.41 7.22
C SER A 504 7.59 9.00 8.70
N THR A 505 8.63 8.31 9.17
CA THR A 505 8.72 7.81 10.57
C THR A 505 9.06 8.91 11.57
N SER A 506 9.49 10.08 11.08
CA SER A 506 9.72 11.29 11.87
C SER A 506 8.60 12.32 11.73
N GLY A 507 7.65 12.12 10.81
CA GLY A 507 6.48 12.97 10.65
C GLY A 507 5.50 12.77 11.81
N THR A 508 4.95 13.85 12.35
CA THR A 508 3.92 13.74 13.40
C THR A 508 2.63 13.13 12.85
N LEU A 509 2.18 12.00 13.43
CA LEU A 509 0.95 11.29 13.08
C LEU A 509 -0.33 12.13 13.24
N ASN A 510 -0.33 13.17 14.09
CA ASN A 510 -1.47 14.09 14.22
C ASN A 510 -1.84 14.72 12.88
N SER A 511 -0.85 14.87 12.01
CA SER A 511 -1.04 15.50 10.73
C SER A 511 -1.63 14.51 9.71
N ALA A 512 -1.67 13.21 9.99
CA ALA A 512 -1.99 12.16 9.01
C ALA A 512 -3.45 12.01 8.56
N GLY A 513 -4.34 12.93 8.97
CA GLY A 513 -5.70 12.98 8.43
C GLY A 513 -6.49 11.68 8.61
N LEU A 514 -6.17 10.90 9.64
CA LEU A 514 -6.81 9.62 9.90
C LEU A 514 -8.27 9.87 10.32
N SER A 515 -9.23 9.40 9.52
CA SER A 515 -10.65 9.51 9.84
C SER A 515 -11.03 8.58 10.99
N SER A 516 -11.81 9.11 11.96
CA SER A 516 -12.21 8.39 13.17
C SER A 516 -13.49 7.56 13.03
N THR A 517 -14.11 7.49 11.84
CA THR A 517 -15.34 6.73 11.62
C THR A 517 -15.04 5.29 11.19
N PRO A 518 -15.30 4.28 12.04
CA PRO A 518 -15.18 2.88 11.64
C PRO A 518 -16.30 2.55 10.63
N THR A 519 -15.95 1.96 9.48
CA THR A 519 -16.90 1.44 8.47
C THR A 519 -17.39 0.02 8.74
#